data_AF-A0A851NFL3-F1
#
_entry.id   AF-A0A851NFL3-F1
#
_cell.length_a   1.000
_cell.length_b   1.000
_cell.length_c   1.000
_cell.angle_alpha   90.00
_cell.angle_beta   90.00
_cell.angle_gamma   90.00
#
_symmetry.space_group_name_H-M   'P 1'
#
loop_
_entity.id
_entity.type
_entity.pdbx_description
1 polymer ?
#
loop_
_entity_poly.entity_id
_entity_poly.type
_entity_poly.pdbx_seq_one_letter_code
_entity_poly.pdbx_strand_id
1 'polypeptide(L)'
;PGAPRCFGALSTGQLRALLQDEPRLQRAVRLSRKFQGLQLEREMYLEANSALARENLALRPRLEDGKAALAIKYQELREAREECRAKQQRLEAHLEKCSPQSALGQLQARLDASEAEAEAQMQQFLAQELPLDAFLESFCQSRARSHICRTQLEKLQELLLKGRDPAG
;
A
#
# COMPACT_ATOMS: atom_id res chain seq x y z
N PRO A 1 -37.76 -49.84 -46.89
CA PRO A 1 -38.58 -50.72 -46.02
C PRO A 1 -38.42 -50.30 -44.55
N GLY A 2 -39.49 -49.70 -44.01
CA GLY A 2 -39.48 -48.85 -42.82
C GLY A 2 -39.20 -49.57 -41.50
N ALA A 3 -38.48 -48.89 -40.61
CA ALA A 3 -38.35 -49.32 -39.22
C ALA A 3 -39.74 -49.34 -38.56
N PRO A 4 -40.05 -50.37 -37.73
CA PRO A 4 -41.34 -50.47 -37.07
C PRO A 4 -41.52 -49.29 -36.11
N ARG A 5 -42.56 -48.49 -36.34
CA ARG A 5 -42.90 -47.34 -35.48
C ARG A 5 -43.28 -47.75 -34.06
N CYS A 6 -43.71 -49.02 -33.87
CA CYS A 6 -44.02 -49.61 -32.56
C CYS A 6 -43.63 -51.11 -32.57
N PHE A 7 -42.82 -51.55 -31.61
CA PHE A 7 -42.45 -52.97 -31.44
C PHE A 7 -43.65 -53.87 -31.11
N GLY A 8 -44.74 -53.30 -30.59
CA GLY A 8 -45.97 -54.02 -30.25
C GLY A 8 -46.76 -54.57 -31.44
N ALA A 9 -46.41 -54.21 -32.67
CA ALA A 9 -47.08 -54.70 -33.90
C ALA A 9 -46.36 -55.88 -34.57
N LEU A 10 -45.25 -56.38 -33.99
CA LEU A 10 -44.42 -57.44 -34.56
C LEU A 10 -44.79 -58.82 -34.00
N SER A 11 -44.75 -59.86 -34.84
CA SER A 11 -44.95 -61.25 -34.39
C SER A 11 -43.75 -61.78 -33.60
N THR A 12 -43.94 -62.85 -32.82
CA THR A 12 -42.86 -63.48 -32.02
C THR A 12 -41.68 -63.96 -32.85
N GLY A 13 -41.91 -64.40 -34.10
CA GLY A 13 -40.85 -64.74 -35.05
C GLY A 13 -40.07 -63.51 -35.52
N GLN A 14 -40.77 -62.40 -35.81
CA GLN A 14 -40.16 -61.13 -36.23
C GLN A 14 -39.37 -60.47 -35.11
N LEU A 15 -39.85 -60.55 -33.87
CA LEU A 15 -39.12 -60.06 -32.69
C LEU A 15 -37.84 -60.85 -32.45
N ARG A 16 -37.86 -62.20 -32.60
CA ARG A 16 -36.65 -63.03 -32.51
C ARG A 16 -35.63 -62.74 -33.61
N ALA A 17 -36.09 -62.55 -34.85
CA ALA A 17 -35.22 -62.15 -35.95
C ALA A 17 -34.61 -60.75 -35.74
N LEU A 18 -35.37 -59.81 -35.17
CA LEU A 18 -34.86 -58.47 -34.83
C LEU A 18 -33.86 -58.49 -33.68
N LEU A 19 -34.07 -59.34 -32.67
CA LEU A 19 -33.11 -59.54 -31.56
C LEU A 19 -31.76 -60.11 -32.04
N GLN A 20 -31.76 -60.85 -33.15
CA GLN A 20 -30.54 -61.39 -33.75
C GLN A 20 -29.89 -60.43 -34.77
N ASP A 21 -30.55 -59.31 -35.07
CA ASP A 21 -30.06 -58.29 -36.02
C ASP A 21 -29.79 -56.98 -35.27
N GLU A 22 -28.62 -56.94 -34.63
CA GLU A 22 -28.11 -55.79 -33.88
C GLU A 22 -28.13 -54.46 -34.66
N PRO A 23 -27.69 -54.36 -35.94
CA PRO A 23 -27.77 -53.10 -36.66
C PRO A 23 -29.21 -52.64 -36.92
N ARG A 24 -30.17 -53.56 -37.13
CA ARG A 24 -31.59 -53.20 -37.22
C ARG A 24 -32.15 -52.73 -35.87
N LEU A 25 -31.75 -53.37 -34.76
CA LEU A 25 -32.14 -52.95 -33.42
C LEU A 25 -31.61 -51.55 -33.09
N GLN A 26 -30.32 -51.29 -33.33
CA GLN A 26 -29.71 -49.96 -33.16
C GLN A 26 -30.39 -48.89 -34.00
N ARG A 27 -30.75 -49.22 -35.24
CA ARG A 27 -31.52 -48.31 -36.11
C ARG A 27 -32.91 -48.02 -35.53
N ALA A 28 -33.61 -49.03 -35.01
CA ALA A 28 -34.90 -48.84 -34.37
C ALA A 28 -34.81 -47.97 -33.09
N VAL A 29 -33.77 -48.17 -32.28
CA VAL A 29 -33.49 -47.32 -31.09
C VAL A 29 -33.20 -45.88 -31.50
N ARG A 30 -32.35 -45.65 -32.50
CA ARG A 30 -32.04 -44.30 -33.01
C ARG A 30 -33.27 -43.55 -33.55
N LEU A 31 -34.23 -44.30 -34.09
CA LEU A 31 -35.49 -43.75 -34.61
C LEU A 31 -36.57 -43.63 -33.53
N SER A 32 -36.31 -44.10 -32.31
CA SER A 32 -37.27 -43.98 -31.21
C SER A 32 -37.41 -42.53 -30.76
N ARG A 33 -38.64 -42.12 -30.43
CA ARG A 33 -38.93 -40.75 -29.96
C ARG A 33 -38.13 -40.38 -28.72
N LYS A 34 -37.91 -41.34 -27.80
CA LYS A 34 -37.11 -41.13 -26.59
C LYS A 34 -35.65 -40.80 -26.94
N PHE A 35 -35.04 -41.59 -27.82
CA PHE A 35 -33.65 -41.34 -28.23
C PHE A 35 -33.51 -40.03 -29.00
N GLN A 36 -34.44 -39.73 -29.92
CA GLN A 36 -34.44 -38.47 -30.66
C GLN A 36 -34.64 -37.25 -29.74
N GLY A 37 -35.53 -37.34 -28.75
CA GLY A 37 -35.72 -36.29 -27.74
C GLY A 37 -34.43 -36.00 -26.95
N LEU A 38 -33.74 -37.05 -26.50
CA LEU A 38 -32.46 -36.90 -25.79
C LEU A 38 -31.35 -36.34 -26.69
N GLN A 39 -31.32 -36.67 -28.00
CA GLN A 39 -30.36 -36.06 -28.92
C GLN A 39 -30.61 -34.57 -29.11
N LEU A 40 -31.88 -34.16 -29.28
CA LEU A 40 -32.24 -32.74 -29.39
C LEU A 40 -31.89 -31.96 -28.12
N GLU A 41 -32.18 -32.53 -26.94
CA GLU A 41 -31.84 -31.92 -25.66
C GLU A 41 -30.32 -31.78 -25.49
N ARG A 42 -29.55 -32.81 -25.89
CA ARG A 42 -28.09 -32.76 -25.91
C ARG A 42 -27.57 -31.65 -26.84
N GLU A 43 -28.09 -31.56 -28.06
CA GLU A 43 -27.70 -30.52 -29.03
C GLU A 43 -28.01 -29.13 -28.49
N MET A 44 -29.19 -28.94 -27.89
CA MET A 44 -29.59 -27.68 -27.25
C MET A 44 -28.60 -27.27 -26.14
N TYR A 45 -28.22 -28.20 -25.26
CA TYR A 45 -27.24 -27.91 -24.21
C TYR A 45 -25.82 -27.65 -24.75
N LEU A 46 -25.41 -28.37 -25.80
CA LEU A 46 -24.12 -28.15 -26.45
C LEU A 46 -24.05 -26.76 -27.10
N GLU A 47 -25.11 -26.33 -27.78
CA GLU A 47 -25.20 -25.00 -28.37
C GLU A 47 -25.18 -23.91 -27.29
N ALA A 48 -25.97 -24.08 -26.22
CA ALA A 48 -25.99 -23.14 -25.10
C ALA A 48 -24.62 -23.03 -24.41
N ASN A 49 -23.97 -24.17 -24.12
CA ASN A 49 -22.64 -24.19 -23.52
C ASN A 49 -21.60 -23.54 -24.45
N SER A 50 -21.65 -23.84 -25.74
CA SER A 50 -20.73 -23.28 -26.73
C SER A 50 -20.91 -21.77 -26.90
N ALA A 51 -22.15 -21.26 -26.83
CA ALA A 51 -22.44 -19.83 -26.83
C ALA A 51 -21.83 -19.14 -25.59
N LEU A 52 -22.06 -19.69 -24.39
CA LEU A 52 -21.48 -19.17 -23.15
C LEU A 52 -19.95 -19.23 -23.15
N ALA A 53 -19.36 -20.31 -23.66
CA ALA A 53 -17.91 -20.44 -23.79
C ALA A 53 -17.33 -19.38 -24.72
N ARG A 54 -17.98 -19.12 -25.86
CA ARG A 54 -17.59 -18.06 -26.79
C ARG A 54 -17.66 -16.68 -26.16
N GLU A 55 -18.75 -16.36 -25.44
CA GLU A 55 -18.89 -15.09 -24.72
C GLU A 55 -17.82 -14.92 -23.63
N ASN A 56 -17.60 -15.95 -22.81
CA ASN A 56 -16.56 -15.94 -21.78
C ASN A 56 -15.18 -15.72 -22.37
N LEU A 57 -14.84 -16.42 -23.45
CA LEU A 57 -13.56 -16.26 -24.14
C LEU A 57 -13.40 -14.85 -24.73
N ALA A 58 -14.47 -14.26 -25.26
CA ALA A 58 -14.46 -12.89 -25.78
C ALA A 58 -14.22 -11.84 -24.68
N LEU A 59 -14.62 -12.13 -23.43
CA LEU A 59 -14.40 -11.23 -22.28
C LEU A 59 -13.00 -11.33 -21.67
N ARG A 60 -12.30 -12.46 -21.83
CA ARG A 60 -10.96 -12.68 -21.26
C ARG A 60 -9.95 -11.56 -21.56
N PRO A 61 -9.75 -11.10 -22.81
CA PRO A 61 -8.75 -10.05 -23.08
C PRO A 61 -9.05 -8.77 -22.29
N ARG A 62 -10.30 -8.33 -22.26
CA ARG A 62 -10.70 -7.13 -21.48
C ARG A 62 -10.44 -7.29 -19.98
N LEU A 63 -10.67 -8.48 -19.43
CA LEU A 63 -10.41 -8.78 -18.02
C LEU A 63 -8.91 -8.83 -17.73
N GLU A 64 -8.12 -9.41 -18.61
CA GLU A 64 -6.66 -9.50 -18.49
C GLU A 64 -6.02 -8.11 -18.60
N ASP A 65 -6.44 -7.31 -19.58
CA ASP A 65 -6.03 -5.91 -19.74
C ASP A 65 -6.40 -5.08 -18.52
N GLY A 66 -7.63 -5.23 -18.02
CA GLY A 66 -8.11 -4.54 -16.82
C GLY A 66 -7.30 -4.91 -15.57
N LYS A 67 -6.96 -6.19 -15.40
CA LYS A 67 -6.09 -6.65 -14.30
C LYS A 67 -4.68 -6.08 -14.42
N ALA A 68 -4.11 -6.05 -15.62
CA ALA A 68 -2.78 -5.49 -15.87
C ALA A 68 -2.76 -3.98 -15.58
N ALA A 69 -3.73 -3.23 -16.09
CA ALA A 69 -3.86 -1.79 -15.83
C ALA A 69 -4.04 -1.49 -14.34
N LEU A 70 -4.85 -2.29 -13.64
CA LEU A 70 -5.04 -2.16 -12.20
C LEU A 70 -3.73 -2.43 -11.43
N ALA A 71 -2.97 -3.47 -11.81
CA ALA A 71 -1.68 -3.78 -11.20
C ALA A 71 -0.69 -2.61 -11.37
N ILE A 72 -0.64 -1.98 -12.55
CA ILE A 72 0.18 -0.78 -12.80
C ILE A 72 -0.25 0.35 -11.86
N LYS A 73 -1.56 0.63 -11.74
CA LYS A 73 -2.06 1.69 -10.85
C LYS A 73 -1.74 1.44 -9.38
N TYR A 74 -1.80 0.19 -8.92
CA TYR A 74 -1.39 -0.17 -7.56
C TYR A 74 0.11 0.03 -7.35
N GLN A 75 0.94 -0.26 -8.34
CA GLN A 75 2.37 -0.04 -8.28
C GLN A 75 2.70 1.46 -8.21
N GLU A 76 2.11 2.29 -9.09
CA GLU A 76 2.24 3.76 -9.04
C GLU A 76 1.81 4.33 -7.68
N LEU A 77 0.68 3.86 -7.13
CA LEU A 77 0.20 4.27 -5.81
C LEU A 77 1.19 3.92 -4.70
N ARG A 78 1.79 2.73 -4.78
CA ARG A 78 2.78 2.29 -3.80
C ARG A 78 4.01 3.19 -3.83
N GLU A 79 4.55 3.46 -5.01
CA GLU A 79 5.71 4.35 -5.20
C GLU A 79 5.41 5.76 -4.66
N ALA A 80 4.27 6.34 -5.03
CA ALA A 80 3.84 7.64 -4.54
C ALA A 80 3.68 7.69 -3.00
N ARG A 81 3.18 6.61 -2.39
CA ARG A 81 3.07 6.49 -0.93
C ARG A 81 4.44 6.41 -0.27
N GLU A 82 5.37 5.63 -0.82
CA GLU A 82 6.73 5.52 -0.31
C GLU A 82 7.47 6.87 -0.41
N GLU A 83 7.34 7.58 -1.53
CA GLU A 83 7.87 8.93 -1.68
C GLU A 83 7.27 9.94 -0.70
N CYS A 84 5.95 9.90 -0.51
CA CYS A 84 5.25 10.77 0.43
C CYS A 84 5.75 10.52 1.86
N ARG A 85 5.86 9.25 2.25
CA ARG A 85 6.38 8.86 3.58
C ARG A 85 7.82 9.33 3.77
N ALA A 86 8.68 9.19 2.76
CA ALA A 86 10.05 9.68 2.83
C ALA A 86 10.13 11.20 2.97
N LYS A 87 9.29 11.95 2.25
CA LYS A 87 9.17 13.41 2.37
C LYS A 87 8.68 13.81 3.76
N GLN A 88 7.68 13.10 4.28
CA GLN A 88 7.14 13.34 5.62
C GLN A 88 8.19 13.11 6.71
N GLN A 89 8.94 12.00 6.65
CA GLN A 89 10.03 11.73 7.61
C GLN A 89 11.12 12.81 7.58
N ARG A 90 11.49 13.30 6.39
CA ARG A 90 12.44 14.42 6.26
C ARG A 90 11.88 15.69 6.89
N LEU A 91 10.62 16.00 6.61
CA LEU A 91 9.95 17.17 7.18
C LEU A 91 9.90 17.08 8.71
N GLU A 92 9.48 15.94 9.27
CA GLU A 92 9.45 15.71 10.72
C GLU A 92 10.84 15.90 11.33
N ALA A 93 11.89 15.33 10.73
CA ALA A 93 13.27 15.53 11.21
C ALA A 93 13.72 17.01 11.15
N HIS A 94 13.29 17.77 10.14
CA HIS A 94 13.56 19.20 10.06
C HIS A 94 12.77 20.00 11.11
N LEU A 95 11.49 19.68 11.32
CA LEU A 95 10.65 20.32 12.32
C LEU A 95 11.17 20.06 13.74
N GLU A 96 11.62 18.84 14.05
CA GLU A 96 12.24 18.52 15.33
C GLU A 96 13.53 19.32 15.56
N LYS A 97 14.41 19.41 14.54
CA LYS A 97 15.64 20.22 14.61
C LYS A 97 15.40 21.71 14.74
N CYS A 98 14.34 22.21 14.12
CA CYS A 98 13.94 23.62 14.17
C CYS A 98 12.90 23.89 15.28
N SER A 99 12.62 22.91 16.13
CA SER A 99 11.62 23.06 17.18
C SER A 99 12.07 24.09 18.22
N PRO A 100 11.13 24.79 18.87
CA PRO A 100 11.46 25.70 19.96
C PRO A 100 12.20 24.99 21.11
N GLN A 101 11.89 23.72 21.37
CA GLN A 101 12.59 22.88 22.36
C GLN A 101 14.04 22.63 21.94
N SER A 102 14.31 22.33 20.66
CA SER A 102 15.69 22.21 20.17
C SER A 102 16.44 23.54 20.29
N ALA A 103 15.80 24.66 19.96
CA ALA A 103 16.38 26.00 20.12
C ALA A 103 16.71 26.31 21.59
N LEU A 104 15.83 25.96 22.54
CA LEU A 104 16.11 26.08 23.98
C LEU A 104 17.34 25.26 24.39
N GLY A 105 17.42 23.99 23.99
CA GLY A 105 18.57 23.14 24.30
C GLY A 105 19.88 23.69 23.74
N GLN A 106 19.85 24.22 22.51
CA GLN A 106 21.01 24.87 21.90
C GLN A 106 21.43 26.15 22.64
N LEU A 107 20.48 26.99 23.07
CA LEU A 107 20.77 28.20 23.85
C LEU A 107 21.35 27.85 25.23
N GLN A 108 20.81 26.82 25.90
CA GLN A 108 21.34 26.34 27.18
C GLN A 108 22.78 25.86 27.02
N ALA A 109 23.06 25.02 26.02
CA ALA A 109 24.42 24.53 25.77
C ALA A 109 25.42 25.67 25.48
N ARG A 110 25.00 26.72 24.74
CA ARG A 110 25.84 27.90 24.51
C ARG A 110 26.06 28.72 25.78
N LEU A 111 25.04 28.85 26.63
CA LEU A 111 25.16 29.52 27.92
C LEU A 111 26.17 28.79 28.79
N ASP A 112 26.00 27.48 28.98
CA ASP A 112 26.89 26.62 29.78
C ASP A 112 28.33 26.69 29.27
N ALA A 113 28.53 26.64 27.94
CA ALA A 113 29.85 26.76 27.33
C ALA A 113 30.50 28.13 27.62
N SER A 114 29.74 29.23 27.48
CA SER A 114 30.27 30.57 27.76
C SER A 114 30.54 30.82 29.24
N GLU A 115 29.77 30.22 30.15
CA GLU A 115 30.01 30.27 31.59
C GLU A 115 31.26 29.48 31.97
N ALA A 116 31.45 28.28 31.40
CA ALA A 116 32.65 27.49 31.58
C ALA A 116 33.91 28.18 31.01
N GLU A 117 33.81 28.83 29.85
CA GLU A 117 34.90 29.65 29.29
C GLU A 117 35.28 30.81 30.23
N ALA A 118 34.28 31.52 30.77
CA ALA A 118 34.52 32.62 31.71
C ALA A 118 35.18 32.12 33.01
N GLU A 119 34.76 30.96 33.52
CA GLU A 119 35.35 30.35 34.70
C GLU A 119 36.81 29.92 34.46
N ALA A 120 37.10 29.31 33.31
CA ALA A 120 38.46 28.94 32.93
C ALA A 120 39.38 30.17 32.81
N GLN A 121 38.90 31.25 32.17
CA GLN A 121 39.64 32.52 32.07
C GLN A 121 39.93 33.11 33.46
N MET A 122 38.96 33.05 34.38
CA MET A 122 39.13 33.50 35.76
C MET A 122 40.18 32.68 36.50
N GLN A 123 40.13 31.34 36.37
CA GLN A 123 41.10 30.44 36.99
C GLN A 123 42.52 30.70 36.48
N GLN A 124 42.71 30.85 35.16
CA GLN A 124 44.01 31.17 34.55
C GLN A 124 44.55 32.52 35.02
N PHE A 125 43.69 33.54 35.13
CA PHE A 125 44.09 34.86 35.64
C PHE A 125 44.54 34.78 37.11
N LEU A 126 43.79 34.07 37.96
CA LEU A 126 44.16 33.86 39.37
C LEU A 126 45.45 33.06 39.54
N ALA A 127 45.73 32.14 38.62
CA ALA A 127 46.99 31.40 38.54
C ALA A 127 48.15 32.24 37.97
N GLN A 128 47.92 33.50 37.60
CA GLN A 128 48.88 34.40 36.95
C GLN A 128 49.37 33.90 35.57
N GLU A 129 48.59 33.02 34.93
CA GLU A 129 48.88 32.47 33.60
C GLU A 129 48.35 33.37 32.46
N LEU A 130 47.47 34.33 32.79
CA LEU A 130 46.85 35.25 31.85
C LEU A 130 47.12 36.71 32.26
N PRO A 131 47.72 37.56 31.39
CA PRO A 131 47.91 38.98 31.67
C PRO A 131 46.59 39.73 31.85
N LEU A 132 46.60 40.80 32.65
CA LEU A 132 45.40 41.57 32.98
C LEU A 132 44.62 42.05 31.74
N ASP A 133 45.31 42.65 30.76
CA ASP A 133 44.65 43.20 29.58
C ASP A 133 43.97 42.10 28.73
N ALA A 134 44.64 40.96 28.56
CA ALA A 134 44.12 39.80 27.85
C ALA A 134 42.96 39.13 28.60
N PHE A 135 43.03 39.07 29.93
CA PHE A 135 41.94 38.60 30.78
C PHE A 135 40.71 39.50 30.61
N LEU A 136 40.86 40.81 30.76
CA LEU A 136 39.74 41.75 30.67
C LEU A 136 39.04 41.66 29.32
N GLU A 137 39.80 41.62 28.22
CA GLU A 137 39.22 41.50 26.88
C GLU A 137 38.44 40.18 26.73
N SER A 138 39.08 39.05 27.03
CA SER A 138 38.49 37.72 26.80
C SER A 138 37.34 37.40 27.75
N PHE A 139 37.43 37.81 29.02
CA PHE A 139 36.41 37.63 30.05
C PHE A 139 35.20 38.53 29.82
N CYS A 140 35.39 39.80 29.47
CA CYS A 140 34.26 40.66 29.12
C CYS A 140 33.49 40.10 27.92
N GLN A 141 34.18 39.53 26.93
CA GLN A 141 33.54 38.88 25.78
C GLN A 141 32.73 37.64 26.17
N SER A 142 33.30 36.71 26.96
CA SER A 142 32.60 35.50 27.40
C SER A 142 31.40 35.83 28.28
N ARG A 143 31.55 36.78 29.22
CA ARG A 143 30.46 37.29 30.05
C ARG A 143 29.35 37.96 29.25
N ALA A 144 29.69 38.79 28.25
CA ALA A 144 28.70 39.40 27.38
C ALA A 144 27.88 38.34 26.63
N ARG A 145 28.53 37.30 26.09
CA ARG A 145 27.85 36.17 25.43
C ARG A 145 26.94 35.42 26.40
N SER A 146 27.42 35.10 27.61
CA SER A 146 26.63 34.43 28.66
C SER A 146 25.37 35.25 28.99
N HIS A 147 25.50 36.55 29.23
CA HIS A 147 24.35 37.41 29.51
C HIS A 147 23.35 37.47 28.36
N ILE A 148 23.83 37.60 27.11
CA ILE A 148 22.96 37.59 25.93
C ILE A 148 22.21 36.25 25.81
N CYS A 149 22.91 35.12 25.93
CA CYS A 149 22.31 33.79 25.84
C CYS A 149 21.29 33.55 26.96
N ARG A 150 21.59 34.00 28.19
CA ARG A 150 20.68 33.91 29.33
C ARG A 150 19.38 34.69 29.09
N THR A 151 19.49 35.94 28.63
CA THR A 151 18.31 36.74 28.28
C THR A 151 17.52 36.12 27.13
N GLN A 152 18.20 35.61 26.08
CA GLN A 152 17.53 34.91 24.97
C GLN A 152 16.76 33.67 25.46
N LEU A 153 17.35 32.90 26.38
CA LEU A 153 16.76 31.70 26.95
C LEU A 153 15.53 32.03 27.79
N GLU A 154 15.62 33.01 28.69
CA GLU A 154 14.50 33.52 29.49
C GLU A 154 13.34 33.99 28.59
N LYS A 155 13.65 34.76 27.53
CA LYS A 155 12.63 35.25 26.60
C LYS A 155 11.98 34.17 25.76
N LEU A 156 12.75 33.18 25.31
CA LEU A 156 12.19 32.04 24.58
C LEU A 156 11.29 31.19 25.50
N GLN A 157 11.68 30.97 26.76
CA GLN A 157 10.86 30.28 27.75
C GLN A 157 9.55 31.04 28.04
N GLU A 158 9.60 32.37 28.22
CA GLU A 158 8.41 33.21 28.39
C GLU A 158 7.43 33.08 27.20
N LEU A 159 7.94 33.11 25.96
CA LEU A 159 7.11 32.97 24.76
C LEU A 159 6.45 31.59 24.69
N LEU A 160 7.18 30.53 25.06
CA LEU A 160 6.66 29.16 25.04
C LEU A 160 5.64 28.90 26.14
N LEU A 161 5.78 29.54 27.30
CA LEU A 161 4.78 29.49 28.36
C LEU A 161 3.50 30.21 27.95
N LYS A 162 3.61 31.43 27.40
CA LYS A 162 2.45 32.22 26.91
C LYS A 162 1.72 31.54 25.75
N GLY A 163 2.44 30.86 24.87
CA GLY A 163 1.84 30.10 23.77
C GLY A 163 1.11 28.82 24.20
N ARG A 164 1.21 28.42 25.48
CA ARG A 164 0.58 27.21 26.03
C ARG A 164 -0.74 27.49 26.76
N ASP A 165 -1.09 28.76 26.97
CA ASP A 165 -2.37 29.15 27.52
C ASP A 165 -3.47 29.02 26.45
N PRO A 166 -4.47 28.13 26.62
CA PRO A 166 -5.53 27.90 25.63
C PRO A 166 -6.63 28.98 25.64
N ALA A 167 -6.30 30.22 26.00
CA ALA A 167 -7.22 31.35 26.01
C ALA A 167 -6.71 32.44 25.06
N GLY A 168 -6.92 32.22 23.77
CA GLY A 168 -6.62 33.13 22.66
C GLY A 168 -6.99 32.51 21.34
#